data_AF-A0AAU7D848-F1
#
_entry.id   AF-A0AAU7D848-F1
#
_cell.length_a   1.000
_cell.length_b   1.000
_cell.length_c   1.000
_cell.angle_alpha   90.00
_cell.angle_beta   90.00
_cell.angle_gamma   90.00
#
_symmetry.space_group_name_H-M   'P 1'
#
loop_
_entity.id
_entity.type
_entity.pdbx_description
1 polymer ?
#
loop_
_entity_poly.entity_id
_entity_poly.type
_entity_poly.pdbx_seq_one_letter_code
_entity_poly.pdbx_strand_id
1 'polypeptide(L)'
;MRTPRSILPLALLPALLLPLALTGCTRTSTPSQAEMRAIAAQQQEESALARQQMETIPPPSKTQYMAVKSLTLWQNPYLTVQGGMVTLHVMLADANTSDLGKGGLLRPMGARRRDLNVRIGELSAALNAIPQNCWPYGRVVAVEEAHEVPVSARPQVRRNMETVINTLNSLGIVVYDWSESGKS
;
A
#
# COMPACT_ATOMS: atom_id res chain seq x y z
N MET A 1 74.87 -15.77 -42.49
CA MET A 1 73.52 -16.11 -43.00
C MET A 1 72.76 -14.82 -43.32
N ARG A 2 72.34 -14.69 -44.59
CA ARG A 2 71.23 -13.89 -45.19
C ARG A 2 70.99 -12.40 -44.80
N THR A 3 71.38 -11.55 -45.75
CA THR A 3 70.88 -10.24 -46.29
C THR A 3 69.39 -9.84 -46.10
N PRO A 4 68.90 -8.64 -46.55
CA PRO A 4 69.42 -7.25 -46.63
C PRO A 4 68.39 -6.12 -46.28
N ARG A 5 68.83 -4.86 -46.51
CA ARG A 5 68.25 -3.49 -46.48
C ARG A 5 66.82 -3.21 -47.01
N SER A 6 66.13 -2.18 -46.47
CA SER A 6 65.47 -1.05 -47.18
C SER A 6 64.74 -0.08 -46.20
N ILE A 7 65.12 1.20 -46.07
CA ILE A 7 64.61 2.46 -46.70
C ILE A 7 63.28 3.02 -46.10
N LEU A 8 63.36 4.27 -45.60
CA LEU A 8 62.35 5.21 -45.01
C LEU A 8 61.21 5.59 -46.00
N PRO A 9 60.04 6.20 -45.59
CA PRO A 9 60.00 7.58 -45.08
C PRO A 9 58.87 8.02 -44.09
N LEU A 10 59.16 9.16 -43.46
CA LEU A 10 58.40 10.28 -42.86
C LEU A 10 56.92 10.55 -43.25
N ALA A 11 56.04 10.82 -42.25
CA ALA A 11 54.94 11.84 -42.25
C ALA A 11 54.29 11.90 -40.83
N LEU A 12 54.48 12.92 -39.96
CA LEU A 12 53.81 14.24 -39.81
C LEU A 12 52.27 14.24 -39.56
N LEU A 13 51.86 14.38 -38.27
CA LEU A 13 50.77 15.18 -37.60
C LEU A 13 49.32 15.27 -38.22
N PRO A 14 48.28 15.85 -37.56
CA PRO A 14 47.77 15.80 -36.16
C PRO A 14 46.21 15.68 -36.04
N ALA A 15 45.70 15.59 -34.80
CA ALA A 15 44.42 16.12 -34.26
C ALA A 15 43.07 15.92 -35.01
N LEU A 16 42.13 15.22 -34.36
CA LEU A 16 40.70 15.54 -34.46
C LEU A 16 40.04 15.48 -33.07
N LEU A 17 39.81 16.66 -32.49
CA LEU A 17 38.93 16.88 -31.33
C LEU A 17 37.48 16.70 -31.79
N LEU A 18 36.77 15.68 -31.27
CA LEU A 18 35.31 15.61 -31.35
C LEU A 18 34.70 16.35 -30.15
N PRO A 19 33.86 17.37 -30.34
CA PRO A 19 33.01 17.87 -29.26
C PRO A 19 31.77 16.96 -29.15
N LEU A 20 31.67 16.22 -28.03
CA LEU A 20 30.42 15.60 -27.61
C LEU A 20 29.44 16.71 -27.17
N ALA A 21 28.55 17.11 -28.08
CA ALA A 21 27.37 17.89 -27.72
C ALA A 21 26.31 16.96 -27.13
N LEU A 22 26.30 16.81 -25.80
CA LEU A 22 25.19 16.20 -25.06
C LEU A 22 24.07 17.24 -24.89
N THR A 23 23.24 17.41 -25.91
CA THR A 23 21.95 18.08 -25.77
C THR A 23 20.96 17.12 -25.11
N GLY A 24 20.86 17.16 -23.78
CA GLY A 24 19.82 16.47 -23.03
C GLY A 24 18.49 17.20 -23.15
N CYS A 25 17.64 16.79 -24.10
CA CYS A 25 16.27 17.27 -24.21
C CYS A 25 15.38 16.48 -23.24
N THR A 26 14.99 17.07 -22.11
CA THR A 26 13.90 16.56 -21.27
C THR A 26 12.56 16.88 -21.93
N ARG A 27 12.12 16.06 -22.91
CA ARG A 27 10.72 16.06 -23.36
C ARG A 27 9.96 15.03 -22.56
N THR A 28 9.18 15.47 -21.57
CA THR A 28 8.05 14.69 -21.03
C THR A 28 7.02 14.54 -22.14
N SER A 29 6.98 13.37 -22.78
CA SER A 29 5.94 13.01 -23.74
C SER A 29 4.64 12.77 -23.00
N THR A 30 3.61 13.57 -23.30
CA THR A 30 2.24 13.28 -22.85
C THR A 30 1.79 11.95 -23.46
N PRO A 31 1.28 10.99 -22.66
CA PRO A 31 0.81 9.71 -23.19
C PRO A 31 -0.36 9.92 -24.17
N SER A 32 -0.33 9.15 -25.25
CA SER A 32 -1.38 9.08 -26.25
C SER A 32 -2.69 8.52 -25.66
N GLN A 33 -3.82 8.76 -26.34
CA GLN A 33 -5.10 8.20 -25.93
C GLN A 33 -5.11 6.67 -25.89
N ALA A 34 -4.35 6.02 -26.77
CA ALA A 34 -4.22 4.57 -26.77
C ALA A 34 -3.50 4.07 -25.52
N GLU A 35 -2.42 4.74 -25.11
CA GLU A 35 -1.68 4.42 -23.88
C GLU A 35 -2.53 4.66 -22.63
N MET A 36 -3.29 5.77 -22.55
CA MET A 36 -4.20 6.01 -21.42
C MET A 36 -5.26 4.91 -21.27
N ARG A 37 -5.83 4.44 -22.38
CA ARG A 37 -6.79 3.33 -22.36
C ARG A 37 -6.14 2.01 -21.93
N ALA A 38 -4.92 1.75 -22.38
CA ALA A 38 -4.18 0.56 -21.98
C ALA A 38 -3.86 0.56 -20.47
N ILE A 39 -3.41 1.70 -19.93
CA ILE A 39 -3.15 1.86 -18.50
C ILE A 39 -4.43 1.68 -17.68
N ALA A 40 -5.54 2.28 -18.10
CA ALA A 40 -6.82 2.14 -17.41
C ALA A 40 -7.33 0.69 -17.43
N ALA A 41 -7.17 -0.03 -18.55
CA ALA A 41 -7.54 -1.44 -18.64
C ALA A 41 -6.69 -2.31 -17.70
N GLN A 42 -5.39 -2.07 -17.62
CA GLN A 42 -4.49 -2.76 -16.70
C GLN A 42 -4.88 -2.52 -15.24
N GLN A 43 -5.15 -1.26 -14.86
CA GLN A 43 -5.59 -0.92 -13.51
C GLN A 43 -6.92 -1.58 -13.16
N GLN A 44 -7.84 -1.66 -14.12
CA GLN A 44 -9.13 -2.32 -13.91
C GLN A 44 -8.95 -3.83 -13.68
N GLU A 45 -8.08 -4.49 -14.46
CA GLU A 45 -7.74 -5.90 -14.28
C GLU A 45 -7.09 -6.15 -12.91
N GLU A 46 -6.11 -5.33 -12.53
CA GLU A 46 -5.46 -5.41 -11.22
C GLU A 46 -6.46 -5.24 -10.07
N SER A 47 -7.39 -4.29 -10.19
CA SER A 47 -8.45 -4.07 -9.20
C SER A 47 -9.41 -5.26 -9.09
N ALA A 48 -9.72 -5.92 -10.21
CA ALA A 48 -10.58 -7.10 -10.25
C ALA A 48 -9.89 -8.29 -9.58
N LEU A 49 -8.61 -8.52 -9.87
CA LEU A 49 -7.80 -9.54 -9.21
C LEU A 49 -7.69 -9.28 -7.71
N ALA A 50 -7.44 -8.03 -7.31
CA ALA A 50 -7.38 -7.63 -5.92
C ALA A 50 -8.71 -7.93 -5.18
N ARG A 51 -9.85 -7.66 -5.82
CA ARG A 51 -11.17 -8.00 -5.27
C ARG A 51 -11.36 -9.51 -5.13
N GLN A 52 -11.00 -10.30 -6.15
CA GLN A 52 -11.11 -11.76 -6.10
C GLN A 52 -10.28 -12.38 -4.96
N GLN A 53 -9.09 -11.83 -4.69
CA GLN A 53 -8.28 -12.26 -3.54
C GLN A 53 -9.01 -12.03 -2.21
N MET A 54 -9.68 -10.89 -2.07
CA MET A 54 -10.50 -10.60 -0.89
C MET A 54 -11.71 -11.50 -0.74
N GLU A 55 -12.30 -11.99 -1.82
CA GLU A 55 -13.46 -12.90 -1.75
C GLU A 55 -13.16 -14.22 -1.00
N THR A 56 -11.89 -14.59 -0.84
CA THR A 56 -11.47 -15.73 -0.01
C THR A 56 -11.73 -15.54 1.48
N ILE A 57 -11.79 -14.30 1.96
CA ILE A 57 -12.18 -13.96 3.34
C ILE A 57 -13.70 -14.07 3.45
N PRO A 58 -14.31 -14.64 4.50
CA PRO A 58 -15.76 -14.74 4.61
C PRO A 58 -16.49 -13.37 4.57
N PRO A 59 -17.77 -13.33 4.14
CA PRO A 59 -18.60 -12.13 4.29
C PRO A 59 -18.64 -11.63 5.74
N PRO A 60 -18.80 -10.32 5.95
CA PRO A 60 -18.73 -9.74 7.29
C PRO A 60 -19.94 -10.13 8.15
N SER A 61 -19.68 -10.49 9.41
CA SER A 61 -20.71 -10.84 10.38
C SER A 61 -21.08 -9.64 11.25
N LYS A 62 -22.25 -9.04 10.98
CA LYS A 62 -22.75 -7.87 11.72
C LYS A 62 -22.82 -8.08 13.23
N THR A 63 -23.29 -9.25 13.66
CA THR A 63 -23.38 -9.59 15.08
C THR A 63 -22.02 -9.57 15.76
N GLN A 64 -20.95 -9.99 15.07
CA GLN A 64 -19.62 -10.06 15.66
C GLN A 64 -18.98 -8.67 15.78
N TYR A 65 -18.89 -7.91 14.68
CA TYR A 65 -18.17 -6.63 14.73
C TYR A 65 -18.94 -5.54 15.50
N MET A 66 -20.29 -5.57 15.52
CA MET A 66 -21.10 -4.62 16.30
C MET A 66 -21.08 -4.88 17.82
N ALA A 67 -20.69 -6.07 18.24
CA ALA A 67 -20.55 -6.40 19.66
C ALA A 67 -19.31 -5.75 20.29
N VAL A 68 -18.32 -5.36 19.48
CA VAL A 68 -17.09 -4.74 19.95
C VAL A 68 -17.32 -3.25 20.21
N LYS A 69 -17.07 -2.80 21.44
CA LYS A 69 -17.30 -1.40 21.86
C LYS A 69 -16.02 -0.57 22.04
N SER A 70 -14.85 -1.17 21.79
CA SER A 70 -13.55 -0.50 21.92
C SER A 70 -12.58 -0.97 20.83
N LEU A 71 -11.82 -0.05 20.23
CA LEU A 71 -10.72 -0.38 19.31
C LEU A 71 -9.63 -1.24 19.96
N THR A 72 -9.51 -1.20 21.30
CA THR A 72 -8.56 -2.08 22.02
C THR A 72 -8.95 -3.55 21.94
N LEU A 73 -10.25 -3.84 21.77
CA LEU A 73 -10.81 -5.18 21.63
C LEU A 73 -11.08 -5.56 20.17
N TRP A 74 -10.93 -4.61 19.24
CA TRP A 74 -11.08 -4.84 17.80
C TRP A 74 -9.95 -5.73 17.28
N GLN A 75 -10.33 -6.83 16.63
CA GLN A 75 -9.39 -7.85 16.14
C GLN A 75 -9.20 -7.85 14.62
N ASN A 76 -10.19 -7.40 13.85
CA ASN A 76 -10.01 -7.22 12.41
C ASN A 76 -8.97 -6.13 12.12
N PRO A 77 -8.48 -6.02 10.87
CA PRO A 77 -7.69 -4.86 10.49
C PRO A 77 -8.51 -3.57 10.66
N TYR A 78 -7.85 -2.49 11.05
CA TYR A 78 -8.46 -1.16 11.08
C TYR A 78 -7.48 -0.11 10.57
N LEU A 79 -8.01 1.02 10.11
CA LEU A 79 -7.25 2.07 9.44
C LEU A 79 -7.37 3.38 10.20
N THR A 80 -6.25 4.06 10.36
CA THR A 80 -6.19 5.46 10.78
C THR A 80 -5.74 6.30 9.59
N VAL A 81 -6.61 7.19 9.11
CA VAL A 81 -6.35 8.00 7.91
C VAL A 81 -5.67 9.31 8.28
N GLN A 82 -4.53 9.60 7.64
CA GLN A 82 -3.72 10.81 7.83
C GLN A 82 -3.62 11.63 6.53
N GLY A 83 -2.88 12.75 6.55
CA GLY A 83 -2.80 13.70 5.44
C GLY A 83 -2.16 13.15 4.15
N GLY A 84 -1.34 12.10 4.22
CA GLY A 84 -0.74 11.48 3.02
C GLY A 84 -0.49 9.97 3.11
N MET A 85 -0.83 9.38 4.25
CA MET A 85 -0.61 7.97 4.56
C MET A 85 -1.83 7.42 5.29
N VAL A 86 -1.93 6.11 5.32
CA VAL A 86 -2.89 5.39 6.15
C VAL A 86 -2.08 4.48 7.07
N THR A 87 -2.34 4.57 8.37
CA THR A 87 -1.81 3.57 9.30
C THR A 87 -2.76 2.39 9.32
N LEU A 88 -2.29 1.26 8.81
CA LEU A 88 -2.97 -0.02 8.84
C LEU A 88 -2.55 -0.78 10.09
N HIS A 89 -3.52 -1.03 10.96
CA HIS A 89 -3.33 -1.77 12.20
C HIS A 89 -3.80 -3.20 12.00
N VAL A 90 -2.90 -4.18 12.17
CA VAL A 90 -3.18 -5.61 11.98
C VAL A 90 -2.93 -6.36 13.27
N MET A 91 -3.91 -7.15 13.70
CA MET A 91 -3.77 -8.06 14.83
C MET A 91 -3.34 -9.44 14.32
N LEU A 92 -2.11 -9.83 14.60
CA LEU A 92 -1.65 -11.16 14.22
C LEU A 92 -2.24 -12.23 15.13
N ALA A 93 -2.61 -13.36 14.52
CA ALA A 93 -2.97 -14.56 15.27
C ALA A 93 -1.83 -14.96 16.19
N ASP A 94 -2.19 -15.54 17.34
CA ASP A 94 -1.19 -16.08 18.25
C ASP A 94 -0.51 -17.28 17.57
N ALA A 95 0.83 -17.25 17.45
CA ALA A 95 1.62 -18.33 16.86
C ALA A 95 1.73 -19.56 17.78
N ASN A 96 1.30 -19.48 19.04
CA ASN A 96 1.33 -20.59 19.97
C ASN A 96 0.10 -21.50 19.81
N THR A 97 0.34 -22.80 19.69
CA THR A 97 -0.69 -23.85 19.55
C THR A 97 -1.18 -24.38 20.90
N SER A 98 -0.55 -24.00 22.02
CA SER A 98 -0.95 -24.40 23.37
C SER A 98 -1.97 -23.43 23.99
N ASP A 99 -2.98 -23.97 24.68
CA ASP A 99 -3.99 -23.20 25.42
C ASP A 99 -3.45 -22.55 26.71
N LEU A 100 -2.24 -22.91 27.16
CA LEU A 100 -1.65 -22.33 28.37
C LEU A 100 -1.27 -20.86 28.14
N GLY A 101 -1.91 -19.98 28.93
CA GLY A 101 -1.58 -18.54 28.98
C GLY A 101 -2.25 -17.68 27.90
N LYS A 102 -3.17 -18.23 27.10
CA LYS A 102 -3.95 -17.48 26.11
C LYS A 102 -4.69 -16.30 26.76
N GLY A 103 -4.43 -15.08 26.28
CA GLY A 103 -5.05 -13.86 26.80
C GLY A 103 -4.64 -13.44 28.22
N GLY A 104 -3.61 -14.07 28.81
CA GLY A 104 -3.11 -13.76 30.15
C GLY A 104 -2.12 -12.58 30.20
N LEU A 105 -1.63 -12.28 31.40
CA LEU A 105 -0.68 -11.18 31.69
C LEU A 105 0.58 -11.20 30.80
N LEU A 106 1.07 -12.38 30.44
CA LEU A 106 2.26 -12.56 29.61
C LEU A 106 1.98 -12.48 28.09
N ARG A 107 0.71 -12.44 27.68
CA ARG A 107 0.28 -12.49 26.26
C ARG A 107 -0.87 -11.50 25.97
N PRO A 108 -0.70 -10.20 26.25
CA PRO A 108 -1.76 -9.23 25.99
C PRO A 108 -2.05 -9.13 24.48
N MET A 109 -3.33 -8.99 24.14
CA MET A 109 -3.80 -8.81 22.76
C MET A 109 -3.04 -7.69 22.04
N GLY A 110 -2.84 -6.55 22.71
CA GLY A 110 -2.16 -5.38 22.14
C GLY A 110 -0.73 -5.61 21.69
N ALA A 111 0.02 -6.54 22.31
CA ALA A 111 1.40 -6.85 21.91
C ALA A 111 1.48 -7.56 20.53
N ARG A 112 0.35 -8.06 20.03
CA ARG A 112 0.26 -8.70 18.71
C ARG A 112 -0.17 -7.73 17.61
N ARG A 113 -0.45 -6.47 17.95
CA ARG A 113 -0.78 -5.42 17.00
C ARG A 113 0.49 -4.99 16.26
N ARG A 114 0.40 -4.93 14.93
CA ARG A 114 1.42 -4.33 14.07
C ARG A 114 0.82 -3.15 13.33
N ASP A 115 1.54 -2.04 13.34
CA ASP A 115 1.15 -0.81 12.68
C ASP A 115 2.02 -0.63 11.44
N LEU A 116 1.37 -0.52 10.29
CA LEU A 116 2.02 -0.36 8.99
C LEU A 116 1.60 0.98 8.40
N ASN A 117 2.56 1.84 8.09
CA ASN A 117 2.27 3.08 7.38
C ASN A 117 2.29 2.81 5.88
N VAL A 118 1.11 2.86 5.26
CA VAL A 118 0.89 2.52 3.85
C VAL A 118 0.51 3.77 3.07
N ARG A 119 1.00 3.89 1.83
CA ARG A 119 0.54 4.92 0.91
C ARG A 119 -0.88 4.59 0.45
N ILE A 120 -1.73 5.60 0.26
CA ILE A 120 -3.13 5.38 -0.14
C ILE A 120 -3.25 4.53 -1.42
N GLY A 121 -2.37 4.75 -2.41
CA GLY A 121 -2.36 3.96 -3.65
C GLY A 121 -1.97 2.50 -3.48
N GLU A 122 -1.24 2.15 -2.41
CA GLU A 122 -0.79 0.78 -2.11
C GLU A 122 -1.72 0.06 -1.12
N LEU A 123 -2.82 0.70 -0.71
CA LEU A 123 -3.71 0.17 0.33
C LEU A 123 -4.34 -1.17 -0.09
N SER A 124 -4.74 -1.31 -1.36
CA SER A 124 -5.30 -2.55 -1.89
C SER A 124 -4.33 -3.72 -1.77
N ALA A 125 -3.09 -3.52 -2.22
CA ALA A 125 -2.03 -4.52 -2.11
C ALA A 125 -1.72 -4.87 -0.65
N ALA A 126 -1.65 -3.86 0.22
CA ALA A 126 -1.39 -4.08 1.65
C ALA A 126 -2.50 -4.89 2.34
N LEU A 127 -3.78 -4.64 2.00
CA LEU A 127 -4.91 -5.41 2.53
C LEU A 127 -4.91 -6.85 2.02
N ASN A 128 -4.57 -7.07 0.75
CA ASN A 128 -4.45 -8.41 0.16
C ASN A 128 -3.33 -9.25 0.76
N ALA A 129 -2.27 -8.60 1.25
CA ALA A 129 -1.17 -9.27 1.92
C ALA A 129 -1.53 -9.75 3.34
N ILE A 130 -2.67 -9.33 3.91
CA ILE A 130 -3.08 -9.72 5.25
C ILE A 130 -3.58 -11.18 5.24
N PRO A 131 -3.01 -12.07 6.08
CA PRO A 131 -3.47 -13.44 6.18
C PRO A 131 -4.93 -13.56 6.63
N GLN A 132 -5.62 -14.61 6.18
CA GLN A 132 -7.05 -14.80 6.44
C GLN A 132 -7.40 -14.91 7.93
N ASN A 133 -6.49 -15.44 8.75
CA ASN A 133 -6.69 -15.58 10.19
C ASN A 133 -6.74 -14.25 10.96
N CYS A 134 -6.41 -13.13 10.30
CA CYS A 134 -6.52 -11.78 10.86
C CYS A 134 -7.93 -11.17 10.63
N TRP A 135 -8.88 -11.92 10.05
CA TRP A 135 -10.24 -11.46 9.73
C TRP A 135 -11.34 -12.21 10.49
N PRO A 136 -11.30 -12.27 11.84
CA PRO A 136 -12.28 -13.02 12.62
C PRO A 136 -13.73 -12.59 12.36
N TYR A 137 -13.98 -11.33 11.99
CA TYR A 137 -15.32 -10.79 11.74
C TYR A 137 -15.75 -10.84 10.27
N GLY A 138 -14.97 -11.50 9.40
CA GLY A 138 -15.12 -11.45 7.95
C GLY A 138 -14.62 -10.13 7.35
N ARG A 139 -14.96 -9.84 6.09
CA ARG A 139 -14.52 -8.67 5.32
C ARG A 139 -15.11 -7.34 5.81
N VAL A 140 -14.68 -6.90 6.98
CA VAL A 140 -15.01 -5.59 7.56
C VAL A 140 -13.75 -4.94 8.10
N VAL A 141 -13.59 -3.65 7.82
CA VAL A 141 -12.46 -2.84 8.32
C VAL A 141 -13.03 -1.63 9.03
N ALA A 142 -12.58 -1.41 10.27
CA ALA A 142 -12.89 -0.17 10.97
C ALA A 142 -11.99 0.95 10.44
N VAL A 143 -12.55 2.15 10.30
CA VAL A 143 -11.82 3.31 9.81
C VAL A 143 -12.03 4.47 10.76
N GLU A 144 -10.94 5.14 11.11
CA GLU A 144 -10.94 6.36 11.90
C GLU A 144 -10.09 7.45 11.25
N GLU A 145 -10.47 8.70 11.49
CA GLU A 145 -9.65 9.85 11.19
C GLU A 145 -8.55 9.97 12.25
N ALA A 146 -7.32 10.33 11.85
CA ALA A 146 -6.27 10.62 12.81
C ALA A 146 -6.71 11.71 13.80
N HIS A 147 -6.46 11.45 15.09
CA HIS A 147 -6.66 12.46 16.12
C HIS A 147 -5.60 13.57 15.96
N GLU A 148 -5.95 14.80 16.32
CA GLU A 148 -5.03 15.96 16.34
C GLU A 148 -4.54 16.47 14.96
N VAL A 149 -5.33 16.28 13.90
CA VAL A 149 -5.00 16.84 12.58
C VAL A 149 -5.01 18.38 12.61
N PRO A 150 -3.92 19.05 12.17
CA PRO A 150 -3.87 20.51 12.12
C PRO A 150 -4.94 21.04 11.16
N VAL A 151 -5.55 22.18 11.49
CA VAL A 151 -6.70 22.73 10.75
C VAL A 151 -6.44 22.85 9.24
N SER A 152 -5.20 23.19 8.86
CA SER A 152 -4.77 23.28 7.46
C SER A 152 -4.80 21.95 6.70
N ALA A 153 -4.60 20.81 7.38
CA ALA A 153 -4.54 19.48 6.77
C ALA A 153 -5.89 18.74 6.76
N ARG A 154 -6.88 19.17 7.54
CA ARG A 154 -8.21 18.52 7.61
C ARG A 154 -8.90 18.33 6.25
N PRO A 155 -8.88 19.30 5.32
CA PRO A 155 -9.47 19.10 3.99
C PRO A 155 -8.77 18.02 3.17
N GLN A 156 -7.47 17.81 3.40
CA GLN A 156 -6.73 16.73 2.77
C GLN A 156 -7.11 15.38 3.39
N VAL A 157 -7.15 15.30 4.72
CA VAL A 157 -7.54 14.07 5.44
C VAL A 157 -8.94 13.62 5.05
N ARG A 158 -9.90 14.54 4.91
CA ARG A 158 -11.26 14.19 4.45
C ARG A 158 -11.29 13.60 3.04
N ARG A 159 -10.55 14.17 2.10
CA ARG A 159 -10.41 13.63 0.74
C ARG A 159 -9.75 12.25 0.75
N ASN A 160 -8.75 12.07 1.62
CA ASN A 160 -8.11 10.77 1.79
C ASN A 160 -9.09 9.75 2.38
N MET A 161 -9.92 10.16 3.34
CA MET A 161 -10.96 9.30 3.93
C MET A 161 -11.93 8.81 2.84
N GLU A 162 -12.42 9.71 2.00
CA GLU A 162 -13.28 9.36 0.85
C GLU A 162 -12.57 8.39 -0.11
N THR A 163 -11.28 8.63 -0.39
CA THR A 163 -10.48 7.76 -1.25
C THR A 163 -10.34 6.37 -0.64
N VAL A 164 -10.01 6.28 0.65
CA VAL A 164 -9.88 5.02 1.39
C VAL A 164 -11.19 4.24 1.39
N ILE A 165 -12.31 4.91 1.70
CA ILE A 165 -13.65 4.30 1.69
C ILE A 165 -13.97 3.74 0.29
N ASN A 166 -13.69 4.50 -0.77
CA ASN A 166 -13.90 4.03 -2.14
C ASN A 166 -13.02 2.82 -2.49
N THR A 167 -11.75 2.82 -2.08
CA THR A 167 -10.85 1.67 -2.24
C THR A 167 -11.40 0.44 -1.51
N LEU A 168 -11.80 0.56 -0.25
CA LEU A 168 -12.38 -0.54 0.53
C LEU A 168 -13.65 -1.09 -0.13
N ASN A 169 -14.56 -0.22 -0.58
CA ASN A 169 -15.78 -0.61 -1.27
C ASN A 169 -15.51 -1.34 -2.59
N SER A 170 -14.51 -0.89 -3.36
CA SER A 170 -14.11 -1.55 -4.61
C SER A 170 -13.63 -3.00 -4.39
N LEU A 171 -12.94 -3.24 -3.26
CA LEU A 171 -12.47 -4.55 -2.82
C LEU A 171 -13.59 -5.42 -2.21
N GLY A 172 -14.81 -4.89 -2.05
CA GLY A 172 -15.92 -5.60 -1.42
C GLY A 172 -15.80 -5.73 0.11
N ILE A 173 -15.02 -4.85 0.73
CA ILE A 173 -14.85 -4.75 2.18
C ILE A 173 -15.91 -3.80 2.74
N VAL A 174 -16.59 -4.22 3.80
CA VAL A 174 -17.51 -3.34 4.52
C VAL A 174 -16.73 -2.37 5.40
N VAL A 175 -17.04 -1.09 5.27
CA VAL A 175 -16.46 -0.04 6.11
C VAL A 175 -17.28 0.09 7.39
N TYR A 176 -16.59 0.07 8.53
CA TYR A 176 -17.16 0.45 9.81
C TYR A 176 -16.56 1.77 10.28
N ASP A 177 -17.35 2.83 10.30
CA ASP A 177 -16.89 4.13 10.81
C ASP A 177 -16.81 4.09 12.34
N TRP A 178 -15.60 4.24 12.87
CA TRP A 178 -15.37 4.25 14.31
C TRP A 178 -15.62 5.63 14.95
N SER A 179 -15.59 6.71 14.17
CA SER A 179 -15.72 8.07 14.67
C SER A 179 -17.13 8.40 15.20
N GLU A 180 -18.14 7.63 14.77
CA GLU A 180 -19.54 7.76 15.22
C GLU A 180 -19.84 6.93 16.48
N SER A 181 -19.16 5.80 16.69
CA SER A 181 -19.50 4.85 17.76
C SER A 181 -18.84 5.13 19.12
N GLY A 182 -17.83 6.02 19.15
CA GLY A 182 -17.16 6.46 20.39
C GLY A 182 -17.79 7.66 21.10
N LYS A 183 -18.94 8.17 20.63
CA LYS A 183 -19.62 9.35 21.19
C LYS A 183 -20.82 9.03 22.10
N SER A 184 -20.99 7.77 22.52
CA SER A 184 -22.09 7.38 23.41
C SER A 184 -21.64 7.02 24.81
#